data_AF-A0AAU2V7A6-F1
#
_entry.id   AF-A0AAU2V7A6-F1
#
_cell.length_a   1.000
_cell.length_b   1.000
_cell.length_c   1.000
_cell.angle_alpha   90.00
_cell.angle_beta   90.00
_cell.angle_gamma   90.00
#
_symmetry.space_group_name_H-M   'P 1'
#
loop_
_entity.id
_entity.type
_entity.pdbx_description
1 polymer ?
#
loop_
_entity_poly.entity_id
_entity_poly.type
_entity_poly.pdbx_seq_one_letter_code
_entity_poly.pdbx_strand_id
1 'polypeptide(L)'
;MTGQARFWLRAKEREAETARARALYADVIEALEQHVCNVEIDNCGNELTIVIVLAEEHRINIAGRHSLPWHDDRSELGGWAATYTDEHGHSKVLYDTTTPEGEPPGDLTVEPLAEAVGGWATGWLAEHS
;
A
#
# COMPACT_ATOMS: atom_id res chain seq x y z
N MET A 1 3.36 -12.45 -33.28
CA MET A 1 2.45 -12.23 -32.13
C MET A 1 1.64 -10.98 -32.38
N THR A 2 0.32 -11.10 -32.45
CA THR A 2 -0.62 -9.97 -32.63
C THR A 2 -0.72 -9.12 -31.36
N GLY A 3 -1.07 -7.84 -31.50
CA GLY A 3 -1.15 -6.89 -30.37
C GLY A 3 -2.12 -7.33 -29.25
N GLN A 4 -3.21 -8.03 -29.60
CA GLN A 4 -4.13 -8.61 -28.62
C GLN A 4 -3.47 -9.69 -27.74
N ALA A 5 -2.63 -10.57 -28.30
CA ALA A 5 -1.99 -11.63 -27.51
C ALA A 5 -1.03 -11.08 -26.44
N ARG A 6 -0.34 -9.96 -26.74
CA ARG A 6 0.51 -9.26 -25.76
C ARG A 6 -0.30 -8.55 -24.66
N PHE A 7 -1.47 -8.03 -25.01
CA PHE A 7 -2.38 -7.40 -24.04
C PHE A 7 -2.93 -8.42 -23.05
N TRP A 8 -3.41 -9.58 -23.54
CA TRP A 8 -3.94 -10.65 -22.69
C TRP A 8 -2.87 -11.30 -21.80
N LEU A 9 -1.63 -11.43 -22.28
CA LEU A 9 -0.52 -11.91 -21.45
C LEU A 9 -0.28 -10.96 -20.26
N ARG A 10 -0.17 -9.65 -20.54
CA ARG A 10 0.06 -8.63 -19.52
C ARG A 10 -1.07 -8.52 -18.50
N ALA A 11 -2.32 -8.71 -18.92
CA ALA A 11 -3.46 -8.70 -18.01
C ALA A 11 -3.42 -9.87 -17.03
N LYS A 12 -3.12 -11.09 -17.53
CA LYS A 12 -2.98 -12.28 -16.68
C LYS A 12 -1.75 -12.22 -15.76
N GLU A 13 -0.65 -11.66 -16.23
CA GLU A 13 0.54 -11.42 -15.42
C GLU A 13 0.21 -10.48 -14.25
N ARG A 14 -0.50 -9.37 -14.51
CA ARG A 14 -0.95 -8.45 -13.45
C ARG A 14 -1.88 -9.11 -12.43
N GLU A 15 -2.86 -9.90 -12.87
CA GLU A 15 -3.75 -10.62 -11.94
C GLU A 15 -2.97 -11.56 -11.02
N ALA A 16 -1.97 -12.27 -11.55
CA ALA A 16 -1.11 -13.16 -10.78
C ALA A 16 -0.20 -12.38 -9.80
N GLU A 17 0.34 -11.24 -10.22
CA GLU A 17 1.15 -10.35 -9.38
C GLU A 17 0.31 -9.74 -8.25
N THR A 18 -0.88 -9.22 -8.54
CA THR A 18 -1.82 -8.70 -7.52
C THR A 18 -2.24 -9.79 -6.54
N ALA A 19 -2.52 -11.01 -7.00
CA ALA A 19 -2.88 -12.12 -6.11
C ALA A 19 -1.73 -12.52 -5.17
N ARG A 20 -0.50 -12.58 -5.70
CA ARG A 20 0.70 -12.83 -4.88
C ARG A 20 0.93 -11.72 -3.86
N ALA A 21 0.80 -10.47 -4.28
CA ALA A 21 0.89 -9.32 -3.39
C ALA A 21 -0.17 -9.38 -2.28
N ARG A 22 -1.44 -9.69 -2.62
CA ARG A 22 -2.50 -9.86 -1.62
C ARG A 22 -2.16 -10.95 -0.62
N ALA A 23 -1.58 -12.07 -1.06
CA ALA A 23 -1.12 -13.10 -0.15
C ALA A 23 0.06 -12.62 0.72
N LEU A 24 1.02 -11.91 0.12
CA LEU A 24 2.20 -11.39 0.81
C LEU A 24 1.85 -10.33 1.85
N TYR A 25 0.77 -9.57 1.71
CA TYR A 25 0.36 -8.50 2.64
C TYR A 25 -0.97 -8.80 3.35
N ALA A 26 -1.39 -10.07 3.40
CA ALA A 26 -2.70 -10.46 3.90
C ALA A 26 -2.97 -10.02 5.35
N ASP A 27 -2.00 -10.17 6.25
CA ASP A 27 -2.05 -9.71 7.65
C ASP A 27 -2.14 -8.18 7.77
N VAL A 28 -1.44 -7.43 6.92
CA VAL A 28 -1.49 -5.96 6.89
C VAL A 28 -2.86 -5.50 6.44
N ILE A 29 -3.38 -6.12 5.38
CA ILE A 29 -4.72 -5.83 4.85
C ILE A 29 -5.77 -6.17 5.90
N GLU A 30 -5.70 -7.37 6.50
CA GLU A 30 -6.63 -7.80 7.54
C GLU A 30 -6.62 -6.87 8.75
N ALA A 31 -5.44 -6.41 9.19
CA ALA A 31 -5.33 -5.45 10.27
C ALA A 31 -5.93 -4.08 9.90
N LEU A 32 -5.68 -3.58 8.69
CA LEU A 32 -6.24 -2.30 8.22
C LEU A 32 -7.76 -2.38 8.06
N GLU A 33 -8.29 -3.49 7.54
CA GLU A 33 -9.73 -3.72 7.34
C GLU A 33 -10.53 -3.75 8.66
N GLN A 34 -9.87 -3.92 9.81
CA GLN A 34 -10.50 -3.75 11.12
C GLN A 34 -10.86 -2.29 11.44
N HIS A 35 -10.20 -1.32 10.79
CA HIS A 35 -10.38 0.12 11.05
C HIS A 35 -11.04 0.87 9.90
N VAL A 36 -10.77 0.48 8.66
CA VAL A 36 -11.22 1.17 7.45
C VAL A 36 -11.87 0.22 6.45
N CYS A 37 -12.85 0.72 5.70
CA CYS A 37 -13.38 0.01 4.55
C CYS A 37 -12.60 0.43 3.28
N ASN A 38 -12.47 -0.47 2.31
CA ASN A 38 -11.83 -0.24 0.99
C ASN A 38 -10.29 -0.20 1.01
N VAL A 39 -9.69 -1.31 1.45
CA VAL A 39 -8.26 -1.59 1.29
C VAL A 39 -8.02 -2.30 -0.04
N GLU A 40 -7.18 -1.72 -0.88
CA GLU A 40 -6.81 -2.20 -2.20
C GLU A 40 -5.30 -2.41 -2.31
N ILE A 41 -4.88 -3.14 -3.35
CA ILE A 41 -3.47 -3.18 -3.77
C ILE A 41 -3.38 -2.56 -5.15
N ASP A 42 -2.52 -1.55 -5.27
CA ASP A 42 -2.11 -0.96 -6.54
C ASP A 42 -0.67 -1.38 -6.88
N ASN A 43 -0.41 -1.55 -8.16
CA ASN A 43 0.90 -1.87 -8.70
C ASN A 43 1.25 -0.78 -9.73
N CYS A 44 1.62 0.39 -9.22
CA CYS A 44 1.88 1.59 -10.02
C CYS A 44 3.38 1.77 -10.19
N GLY A 45 3.85 1.96 -11.43
CA GLY A 45 5.22 2.40 -11.69
C GLY A 45 6.35 1.45 -11.26
N ASN A 46 6.06 0.15 -11.11
CA ASN A 46 6.95 -0.87 -10.53
C ASN A 46 7.02 -0.87 -8.99
N GLU A 47 6.12 -0.17 -8.32
CA GLU A 47 5.99 -0.22 -6.87
C GLU A 47 4.67 -0.90 -6.49
N LEU A 48 4.77 -1.77 -5.49
CA LEU A 48 3.62 -2.39 -4.88
C LEU A 48 3.15 -1.53 -3.71
N THR A 49 1.90 -1.08 -3.75
CA THR A 49 1.35 -0.16 -2.75
C THR A 49 0.02 -0.68 -2.24
N ILE A 50 -0.14 -0.72 -0.91
CA ILE A 50 -1.46 -0.91 -0.30
C ILE A 50 -2.13 0.45 -0.29
N VAL A 51 -3.35 0.54 -0.81
CA VAL A 51 -4.10 1.78 -0.95
C VAL A 51 -5.37 1.71 -0.14
N ILE A 52 -5.64 2.73 0.67
CA ILE A 52 -6.93 2.91 1.33
C ILE A 52 -7.65 4.04 0.61
N VAL A 53 -8.80 3.75 0.01
CA VAL A 53 -9.60 4.73 -0.73
C VAL A 53 -10.63 5.35 0.21
N LEU A 54 -10.47 6.64 0.48
CA LEU A 54 -11.38 7.40 1.34
C LEU A 54 -12.49 8.07 0.53
N ALA A 55 -12.15 8.64 -0.63
CA ALA A 55 -13.06 9.21 -1.62
C ALA A 55 -12.39 9.20 -3.01
N GLU A 56 -13.10 9.65 -4.06
CA GLU A 56 -12.67 9.58 -5.47
C GLU A 56 -11.23 10.06 -5.71
N GLU A 57 -10.79 11.10 -4.98
CA GLU A 57 -9.44 11.69 -5.10
C GLU A 57 -8.70 11.76 -3.75
N HIS A 58 -9.17 11.02 -2.74
CA HIS A 58 -8.59 10.99 -1.39
C HIS A 58 -8.17 9.58 -1.03
N ARG A 59 -6.87 9.39 -0.82
CA ARG A 59 -6.30 8.05 -0.57
C ARG A 59 -5.13 8.08 0.39
N ILE A 60 -4.88 6.94 1.01
CA ILE A 60 -3.67 6.68 1.79
C ILE A 60 -2.88 5.60 1.06
N ASN A 61 -1.63 5.91 0.74
CA ASN A 61 -0.69 4.99 0.12
C ASN A 61 0.25 4.45 1.20
N ILE A 62 0.39 3.13 1.28
CA ILE A 62 1.28 2.44 2.21
C ILE A 62 2.28 1.60 1.40
N ALA A 63 3.55 1.91 1.56
CA ALA A 63 4.66 1.23 0.92
C ALA A 63 5.89 1.23 1.84
N GLY A 64 6.83 0.32 1.61
CA GLY A 64 8.18 0.40 2.18
C GLY A 64 9.19 1.02 1.21
N ARG A 65 10.44 1.18 1.67
CA ARG A 65 11.59 1.70 0.91
C ARG A 65 11.80 1.01 -0.43
N HIS A 66 11.73 -0.33 -0.45
CA HIS A 66 11.84 -1.13 -1.68
C HIS A 66 10.59 -2.00 -1.86
N SER A 67 9.42 -1.37 -1.94
CA SER A 67 8.17 -2.09 -2.19
C SER A 67 8.03 -2.45 -3.66
N LEU A 68 8.67 -3.56 -4.07
CA LEU A 68 8.71 -3.98 -5.47
C LEU A 68 7.80 -5.21 -5.69
N PRO A 69 7.08 -5.29 -6.82
CA PRO A 69 6.07 -6.33 -7.07
C PRO A 69 6.65 -7.74 -7.27
N TRP A 70 7.97 -7.87 -7.44
CA TRP A 70 8.66 -9.15 -7.59
C TRP A 70 9.28 -9.67 -6.29
N HIS A 71 9.12 -8.97 -5.16
CA HIS A 71 9.59 -9.48 -3.88
C HIS A 71 8.72 -10.65 -3.40
N ASP A 72 9.37 -11.72 -2.94
CA ASP A 72 8.70 -12.90 -2.39
C ASP A 72 8.48 -12.81 -0.87
N ASP A 73 9.11 -11.82 -0.21
CA ASP A 73 8.96 -11.51 1.21
C ASP A 73 9.04 -9.98 1.47
N ARG A 74 8.98 -9.58 2.75
CA ARG A 74 9.01 -8.16 3.19
C ARG A 74 10.37 -7.68 3.68
N SER A 75 11.42 -8.49 3.59
CA SER A 75 12.72 -8.18 4.21
C SER A 75 13.37 -6.92 3.65
N GLU A 76 13.13 -6.63 2.38
CA GLU A 76 13.67 -5.47 1.66
C GLU A 76 12.83 -4.19 1.83
N LEU A 77 11.68 -4.24 2.54
CA LEU A 77 10.84 -3.06 2.71
C LEU A 77 11.52 -1.95 3.52
N GLY A 78 12.47 -2.29 4.40
CA GLY A 78 13.21 -1.29 5.16
C GLY A 78 12.35 -0.42 6.10
N GLY A 79 11.10 -0.84 6.38
CA GLY A 79 10.10 -0.15 7.22
C GLY A 79 8.79 0.12 6.46
N TRP A 80 7.80 0.67 7.16
CA TRP A 80 6.54 1.14 6.60
C TRP A 80 6.50 2.66 6.48
N ALA A 81 6.01 3.16 5.35
CA ALA A 81 5.60 4.55 5.17
C ALA A 81 4.14 4.61 4.71
N ALA A 82 3.33 5.40 5.39
CA ALA A 82 1.94 5.67 5.05
C ALA A 82 1.75 7.17 4.80
N THR A 83 1.26 7.51 3.61
CA THR A 83 1.08 8.90 3.18
C THR A 83 -0.32 9.10 2.63
N TYR A 84 -1.04 10.06 3.20
CA TYR A 84 -2.29 10.55 2.64
C TYR A 84 -2.02 11.53 1.48
N THR A 85 -2.82 11.44 0.42
CA THR A 85 -2.82 12.38 -0.70
C THR A 85 -4.25 12.88 -0.96
N ASP A 86 -4.40 14.20 -1.11
CA ASP A 86 -5.68 14.85 -1.46
C ASP A 86 -5.83 15.08 -2.98
N GLU A 87 -6.99 15.62 -3.37
CA GLU A 87 -7.33 15.94 -4.78
C GLU A 87 -6.42 16.99 -5.43
N HIS A 88 -5.70 17.77 -4.63
CA HIS A 88 -4.74 18.78 -5.10
C HIS A 88 -3.31 18.23 -5.16
N GLY A 89 -3.11 16.95 -4.83
CA GLY A 89 -1.80 16.32 -4.75
C GLY A 89 -1.02 16.69 -3.49
N HIS A 90 -1.62 17.38 -2.52
CA HIS A 90 -0.96 17.61 -1.24
C HIS A 90 -0.82 16.31 -0.49
N SER A 91 0.37 16.10 0.07
CA SER A 91 0.71 14.87 0.76
C SER A 91 0.99 15.13 2.23
N LYS A 92 0.49 14.24 3.09
CA LYS A 92 0.73 14.23 4.53
C LYS A 92 1.21 12.85 4.97
N VAL A 93 2.39 12.80 5.59
CA VAL A 93 2.89 11.57 6.22
C VAL A 93 2.06 11.27 7.47
N LEU A 94 1.53 10.06 7.55
CA LEU A 94 0.74 9.57 8.68
C LEU A 94 1.56 8.65 9.59
N TYR A 95 2.43 7.86 8.98
CA TYR A 95 3.30 6.90 9.66
C TYR A 95 4.57 6.73 8.83
N ASP A 96 5.73 6.71 9.47
CA ASP A 96 6.99 6.42 8.78
C ASP A 96 7.97 5.78 9.76
N THR A 97 8.40 4.58 9.40
CA THR A 97 9.41 3.79 10.09
C THR A 97 10.55 3.43 9.15
N THR A 98 10.51 3.91 7.91
CA THR A 98 11.55 3.63 6.93
C THR A 98 12.88 4.24 7.37
N THR A 99 13.94 3.47 7.24
CA THR A 99 15.31 3.98 7.44
C THR A 99 15.96 4.30 6.09
N PRO A 100 17.12 4.97 6.04
CA PRO A 100 17.91 5.15 4.81
C PRO A 100 18.59 3.86 4.31
N GLU A 101 19.02 3.85 3.04
CA GLU A 101 19.84 2.76 2.49
C GLU A 101 21.16 2.61 3.26
N GLY A 102 21.53 1.36 3.58
CA GLY A 102 22.71 1.04 4.37
C GLY A 102 22.51 1.07 5.90
N GLU A 103 21.34 1.50 6.37
CA GLU A 103 20.95 1.39 7.78
C GLU A 103 20.12 0.12 8.04
N PRO A 104 20.07 -0.38 9.30
CA PRO A 104 19.20 -1.49 9.68
C PRO A 104 17.75 -1.24 9.25
N PRO A 105 17.00 -2.28 8.83
CA PRO A 105 15.63 -2.10 8.38
C PRO A 105 14.78 -1.50 9.49
N GLY A 106 13.86 -0.61 9.08
CA GLY A 106 12.83 -0.05 9.93
C GLY A 106 11.87 -1.09 10.53
N ASP A 107 11.02 -0.61 11.43
CA ASP A 107 9.99 -1.45 12.04
C ASP A 107 8.93 -1.88 11.03
N LEU A 108 8.67 -3.18 10.97
CA LEU A 108 7.63 -3.77 10.12
C LEU A 108 6.44 -4.30 10.92
N THR A 109 6.34 -3.97 12.21
CA THR A 109 5.20 -4.35 13.05
C THR A 109 3.90 -3.76 12.50
N VAL A 110 2.90 -4.63 12.30
CA VAL A 110 1.65 -4.30 11.61
C VAL A 110 0.69 -3.51 12.48
N GLU A 111 0.57 -3.86 13.76
CA GLU A 111 -0.42 -3.27 14.67
C GLU A 111 -0.24 -1.75 14.85
N PRO A 112 0.97 -1.20 15.12
CA PRO A 112 1.15 0.25 15.22
C PRO A 112 0.86 0.99 13.90
N LEU A 113 1.18 0.39 12.76
CA LEU A 113 0.82 0.92 11.45
C LEU A 113 -0.69 1.00 11.29
N ALA A 114 -1.39 -0.11 11.56
CA ALA A 114 -2.84 -0.21 11.39
C ALA A 114 -3.60 0.74 12.32
N GLU A 115 -3.17 0.86 13.58
CA GLU A 115 -3.77 1.81 14.53
C GLU A 115 -3.58 3.27 14.10
N ALA A 116 -2.37 3.64 13.67
CA ALA A 116 -2.06 5.01 13.27
C ALA A 116 -2.83 5.41 12.00
N VAL A 117 -2.78 4.56 10.98
CA VAL A 117 -3.45 4.80 9.70
C VAL A 117 -4.96 4.71 9.86
N GLY A 118 -5.45 3.68 10.53
CA GLY A 118 -6.87 3.45 10.80
C GLY A 118 -7.49 4.57 11.61
N GLY A 119 -6.87 4.96 12.73
CA GLY A 119 -7.35 6.06 13.57
C GLY A 119 -7.42 7.39 12.82
N TRP A 120 -6.43 7.69 11.98
CA TRP A 120 -6.46 8.89 11.15
C TRP A 120 -7.58 8.84 10.09
N ALA A 121 -7.68 7.73 9.37
CA ALA A 121 -8.68 7.55 8.32
C ALA A 121 -10.12 7.59 8.86
N THR A 122 -10.40 6.92 9.99
CA THR A 122 -11.70 6.98 10.65
C THR A 122 -12.04 8.41 11.08
N GLY A 123 -11.08 9.16 11.63
CA GLY A 123 -11.27 10.57 11.98
C GLY A 123 -11.60 11.43 10.75
N TRP A 124 -10.86 11.24 9.66
CA TRP A 124 -11.11 11.94 8.39
C TRP A 124 -12.51 11.64 7.85
N LEU A 125 -12.90 10.37 7.80
CA LEU A 125 -14.22 9.94 7.33
C LEU A 125 -15.32 10.55 8.19
N ALA A 126 -15.18 10.56 9.52
CA ALA A 126 -16.17 11.15 10.42
C ALA A 126 -16.36 12.67 10.21
N GLU A 127 -15.33 13.38 9.73
CA GLU A 127 -15.40 14.82 9.43
C GLU A 127 -15.99 15.12 8.04
N HIS A 128 -15.97 14.16 7.12
CA HIS A 128 -16.28 14.36 5.69
C HIS A 128 -17.40 13.45 5.16
N SER A 129 -18.13 12.74 6.05
CA SER A 129 -19.28 11.88 5.71
C SER A 129 -20.64 12.49 6.03
#